data_AF-A0A7D9JNJ0-F1
#
_entry.id   AF-A0A7D9JNJ0-F1
#
_cell.length_a   1.000
_cell.length_b   1.000
_cell.length_c   1.000
_cell.angle_alpha   90.00
_cell.angle_beta   90.00
_cell.angle_gamma   90.00
#
_symmetry.space_group_name_H-M   'P 1'
#
loop_
_entity.id
_entity.type
_entity.pdbx_description
1 polymer ?
#
loop_
_entity_poly.entity_id
_entity_poly.type
_entity_poly.pdbx_seq_one_letter_code
_entity_poly.pdbx_strand_id
1 'polypeptide(L)'
;MAIIHKTKALVYYLSRFQGLSIREVARECNVSRATVWRIRKMDMSSNGCKKTRRETRGRPRKLNKRQERKLRRSIQILREREGNFTIKRLMENACICRKDVSESTISRFLNKEGYYYLQARKKGLLTKADMKKRRIFERRMQNEYSHDVWTQDIAFYLDGTGFAYKRNP
;
A
#
# COMPACT_ATOMS: atom_id res chain seq x y z
N MET A 1 3.47 10.48 -21.66
CA MET A 1 3.98 9.23 -22.29
C MET A 1 3.73 9.19 -23.81
N ALA A 2 2.55 9.56 -24.32
CA ALA A 2 2.19 9.44 -25.74
C ALA A 2 3.09 10.22 -26.74
N ILE A 3 3.53 11.43 -26.38
CA ILE A 3 4.38 12.29 -27.24
C ILE A 3 5.70 11.59 -27.60
N ILE A 4 6.32 10.91 -26.63
CA ILE A 4 7.61 10.22 -26.81
C ILE A 4 7.50 9.02 -27.76
N HIS A 5 6.35 8.35 -27.79
CA HIS A 5 6.12 7.21 -28.69
C HIS A 5 5.91 7.67 -30.14
N LYS A 6 5.18 8.77 -30.37
CA LYS A 6 4.99 9.36 -31.70
C LYS A 6 6.30 9.83 -32.31
N THR A 7 7.14 10.55 -31.56
CA THR A 7 8.45 11.00 -32.04
C THR A 7 9.36 9.83 -32.39
N LYS A 8 9.35 8.76 -31.59
CA LYS A 8 10.14 7.54 -31.88
C LYS A 8 9.68 6.83 -33.16
N ALA A 9 8.36 6.71 -33.37
CA ALA A 9 7.79 6.12 -34.57
C ALA A 9 8.15 6.93 -35.83
N LEU A 10 8.07 8.27 -35.74
CA LEU A 10 8.45 9.17 -36.83
C LEU A 10 9.93 9.05 -37.18
N VAL A 11 10.82 9.10 -36.18
CA VAL A 11 12.27 8.91 -36.39
C VAL A 11 12.58 7.56 -37.03
N TYR A 12 11.87 6.50 -36.63
CA TYR A 12 12.02 5.17 -37.22
C TYR A 12 11.57 5.16 -38.69
N TYR A 13 10.41 5.74 -38.99
CA TYR A 13 9.87 5.83 -40.35
C TYR A 13 10.81 6.56 -41.30
N LEU A 14 11.21 7.79 -40.93
CA LEU A 14 12.10 8.64 -41.73
C LEU A 14 13.48 7.99 -41.95
N SER A 15 14.01 7.30 -40.94
CA SER A 15 15.34 6.69 -41.02
C SER A 15 15.37 5.35 -41.77
N ARG A 16 14.34 4.50 -41.65
CA ARG A 16 14.34 3.13 -42.22
C ARG A 16 13.58 3.03 -43.55
N PHE A 17 12.47 3.73 -43.71
CA PHE A 17 11.64 3.64 -44.90
C PHE A 17 11.95 4.73 -45.92
N GLN A 18 12.22 5.96 -45.48
CA GLN A 18 12.60 7.04 -46.39
C GLN A 18 14.12 7.14 -46.62
N GLY A 19 14.94 6.47 -45.80
CA GLY A 19 16.40 6.43 -45.97
C GLY A 19 17.12 7.75 -45.69
N LEU A 20 16.46 8.72 -45.04
CA LEU A 20 17.04 10.04 -44.74
C LEU A 20 18.28 9.93 -43.85
N SER A 21 19.18 10.90 -43.99
CA SER A 21 20.39 10.95 -43.18
C SER A 21 20.05 11.24 -41.72
N ILE A 22 20.91 10.78 -40.80
CA ILE A 22 20.73 11.00 -39.35
C ILE A 22 20.63 12.50 -39.01
N ARG A 23 21.28 13.37 -39.80
CA ARG A 23 21.27 14.82 -39.59
C ARG A 23 19.92 15.44 -39.98
N GLU A 24 19.33 14.98 -41.08
CA GLU A 24 18.01 15.45 -41.55
C GLU A 24 16.90 15.01 -40.60
N VAL A 25 16.89 13.73 -40.21
CA VAL A 25 15.91 13.20 -39.25
C VAL A 25 16.00 13.93 -37.90
N ALA A 26 17.22 14.25 -37.44
CA ALA A 26 17.42 15.01 -36.22
C ALA A 26 16.83 16.43 -36.31
N ARG A 27 16.95 17.08 -37.47
CA ARG A 27 16.41 18.41 -37.74
C ARG A 27 14.89 18.40 -37.82
N GLU A 28 14.32 17.46 -38.58
CA GLU A 28 12.87 17.34 -38.78
C GLU A 28 12.12 16.94 -37.51
N CYS A 29 12.67 15.97 -36.75
CA CYS A 29 12.05 15.50 -35.52
C CYS A 29 12.43 16.34 -34.28
N ASN A 30 13.28 17.36 -34.43
CA ASN A 30 13.85 18.16 -33.35
C ASN A 30 14.42 17.30 -32.18
N VAL A 31 15.25 16.32 -32.52
CA VAL A 31 15.87 15.39 -31.57
C VAL A 31 17.38 15.31 -31.78
N SER A 32 18.13 15.02 -30.73
CA SER A 32 19.59 14.87 -30.87
C SER A 32 19.97 13.72 -31.81
N ARG A 33 21.06 13.90 -32.57
CA ARG A 33 21.62 12.86 -33.46
C ARG A 33 21.87 11.54 -32.74
N ALA A 34 22.30 11.59 -31.47
CA ALA A 34 22.49 10.42 -30.62
C ALA A 34 21.17 9.67 -30.33
N THR A 35 20.05 10.38 -30.24
CA THR A 35 18.72 9.78 -30.06
C THR A 35 18.26 9.09 -31.33
N VAL A 36 18.43 9.73 -32.48
CA VAL A 36 18.16 9.12 -33.80
C VAL A 36 18.99 7.85 -33.99
N TRP A 37 20.29 7.90 -33.70
CA TRP A 37 21.17 6.73 -33.80
C TRP A 37 20.74 5.58 -32.87
N ARG A 38 20.37 5.89 -31.61
CA ARG A 38 19.84 4.89 -30.67
C ARG A 38 18.55 4.25 -31.17
N ILE A 39 17.63 5.03 -31.76
CA ILE A 39 16.36 4.52 -32.30
C ILE A 39 16.59 3.69 -33.57
N ARG A 40 17.45 4.15 -34.49
CA ARG A 40 17.81 3.42 -35.71
C ARG A 40 18.40 2.03 -35.43
N LYS A 41 19.19 1.93 -34.34
CA LYS A 41 19.78 0.68 -33.85
C LYS A 41 18.80 -0.22 -33.08
N MET A 42 17.61 0.27 -32.73
CA MET A 42 16.56 -0.58 -32.15
C MET A 42 15.89 -1.37 -33.29
N ASP A 43 16.11 -2.69 -33.34
CA ASP A 43 15.37 -3.56 -34.23
C ASP A 43 13.94 -3.79 -33.71
N MET A 44 12.98 -3.16 -34.37
CA MET A 44 11.54 -3.39 -34.14
C MET A 44 11.10 -4.79 -34.63
N SER A 45 11.92 -5.48 -35.42
CA SER A 45 11.65 -6.81 -36.01
C SER A 45 11.89 -7.99 -35.06
N SER A 46 12.27 -7.74 -33.81
CA SER A 46 12.38 -8.81 -32.81
C SER A 46 11.06 -8.94 -32.06
N ASN A 47 10.17 -9.79 -32.59
CA ASN A 47 8.95 -10.30 -31.94
C ASN A 47 9.22 -11.08 -30.63
N GLY A 48 10.35 -10.87 -29.94
CA GLY A 48 10.82 -11.73 -28.86
C GLY A 48 11.71 -11.09 -27.80
N CYS A 49 11.86 -9.76 -27.77
CA CYS A 49 12.54 -9.14 -26.63
C CYS A 49 11.85 -7.86 -26.23
N LYS A 50 10.81 -8.00 -25.39
CA LYS A 50 10.55 -7.00 -24.34
C LYS A 50 11.87 -6.87 -23.58
N LYS A 51 12.78 -6.00 -24.03
CA LYS A 51 13.82 -5.45 -23.18
C LYS A 51 13.05 -4.63 -22.15
N THR A 52 12.50 -5.33 -21.15
CA THR A 52 12.13 -4.75 -19.87
C THR A 52 13.29 -3.82 -19.59
N ARG A 53 12.99 -2.52 -19.46
CA ARG A 53 14.00 -1.53 -19.08
C ARG A 53 14.79 -2.22 -17.97
N ARG A 54 16.08 -2.50 -18.20
CA ARG A 54 16.91 -3.18 -17.18
C ARG A 54 16.57 -2.49 -15.89
N GLU A 55 15.98 -3.21 -14.94
CA GLU A 55 15.51 -2.58 -13.71
C GLU A 55 16.70 -1.83 -13.16
N THR A 56 16.61 -0.50 -13.16
CA THR A 56 17.68 0.33 -12.65
C THR A 56 17.80 -0.07 -11.20
N ARG A 57 18.90 -0.74 -10.86
CA ARG A 57 19.18 -1.15 -9.48
C ARG A 57 19.28 0.14 -8.68
N GLY A 58 18.18 0.49 -8.01
CA GLY A 58 18.12 1.66 -7.16
C GLY A 58 19.10 1.52 -6.00
N ARG A 59 19.24 2.60 -5.23
CA ARG A 59 20.04 2.58 -3.99
C ARG A 59 19.59 1.41 -3.10
N PRO A 60 20.53 0.64 -2.53
CA PRO A 60 20.19 -0.45 -1.62
C PRO A 60 19.35 0.08 -0.44
N ARG A 61 18.43 -0.76 0.05
CA ARG A 61 17.60 -0.42 1.20
C ARG A 61 18.45 -0.35 2.47
N LYS A 62 18.09 0.56 3.37
CA LYS A 62 18.73 0.66 4.69
C LYS A 62 18.45 -0.54 5.59
N LEU A 63 17.28 -1.17 5.43
CA LEU A 63 16.92 -2.39 6.17
C LEU A 63 17.48 -3.62 5.47
N ASN A 64 18.20 -4.45 6.22
CA ASN A 64 18.64 -5.76 5.76
C ASN A 64 17.54 -6.82 5.99
N LYS A 65 17.51 -7.88 5.17
CA LYS A 65 16.58 -9.02 5.30
C LYS A 65 16.59 -9.65 6.69
N ARG A 66 17.74 -9.65 7.39
CA ARG A 66 17.83 -10.14 8.78
C ARG A 66 17.07 -9.24 9.76
N GLN A 67 17.17 -7.92 9.59
CA GLN A 67 16.45 -6.94 10.41
C GLN A 67 14.95 -6.99 10.12
N GLU A 68 14.56 -7.11 8.84
CA GLU A 68 13.14 -7.31 8.45
C GLU A 68 12.54 -8.54 9.14
N ARG A 69 13.26 -9.67 9.18
CA ARG A 69 12.82 -10.87 9.92
C ARG A 69 12.70 -10.65 11.42
N LYS A 70 13.67 -9.94 12.04
CA LYS A 70 13.60 -9.60 13.47
C LYS A 70 12.37 -8.75 13.76
N LEU A 71 12.09 -7.71 12.97
CA LEU A 71 10.92 -6.87 13.11
C LEU A 71 9.61 -7.69 13.05
N ARG A 72 9.47 -8.60 12.09
CA ARG A 72 8.28 -9.46 11.98
C ARG A 72 8.07 -10.33 13.24
N ARG A 73 9.14 -10.91 13.79
CA ARG A 73 9.06 -11.72 15.01
C ARG A 73 8.73 -10.86 16.23
N SER A 74 9.37 -9.70 16.37
CA SER A 74 9.13 -8.77 17.47
C SER A 74 7.69 -8.26 17.49
N ILE A 75 7.03 -8.10 16.34
CA ILE A 75 5.60 -7.75 16.27
C ILE A 75 4.73 -8.81 16.96
N GLN A 76 4.97 -10.10 16.69
CA GLN A 76 4.17 -11.18 17.28
C GLN A 76 4.34 -11.19 18.81
N ILE A 77 5.58 -11.13 19.29
CA ILE A 77 5.91 -11.10 20.71
C ILE A 77 5.27 -9.88 21.42
N LEU A 78 5.39 -8.69 20.83
CA LEU A 78 4.85 -7.47 21.43
C LEU A 78 3.32 -7.42 21.41
N ARG A 79 2.67 -8.02 20.40
CA ARG A 79 1.20 -8.16 20.37
C ARG A 79 0.69 -9.03 21.51
N GLU A 80 1.38 -10.12 21.82
CA GLU A 80 1.00 -11.01 22.92
C GLU A 80 1.28 -10.38 24.29
N ARG A 81 2.40 -9.67 24.42
CA ARG A 81 2.84 -9.11 25.72
C ARG A 81 2.16 -7.79 26.09
N GLU A 82 2.14 -6.84 25.16
CA GLU A 82 1.74 -5.45 25.41
C GLU A 82 0.45 -5.07 24.65
N GLY A 83 0.10 -5.81 23.59
CA GLY A 83 -1.01 -5.51 22.68
C GLY A 83 -0.69 -4.32 21.77
N ASN A 84 -0.68 -3.12 22.35
CA ASN A 84 -0.37 -1.86 21.66
C ASN A 84 1.06 -1.42 21.96
N PHE A 85 1.84 -1.13 20.93
CA PHE A 85 3.24 -0.70 21.08
C PHE A 85 3.62 0.32 20.01
N THR A 86 4.68 1.09 20.29
CA THR A 86 5.21 2.10 19.38
C THR A 86 6.31 1.53 18.47
N ILE A 87 6.61 2.24 17.38
CA ILE A 87 7.73 1.90 16.49
C ILE A 87 9.06 1.89 17.26
N LYS A 88 9.24 2.84 18.19
CA LYS A 88 10.42 2.93 19.05
C LYS A 88 10.61 1.65 19.86
N ARG A 89 9.56 1.19 20.52
CA ARG A 89 9.54 -0.05 21.29
C ARG A 89 9.82 -1.28 20.42
N LEU A 90 9.26 -1.31 19.22
CA LEU A 90 9.52 -2.36 18.25
C LEU A 90 11.00 -2.40 17.81
N MET A 91 11.60 -1.24 17.57
CA MET A 91 13.02 -1.15 17.20
C MET A 91 13.95 -1.61 18.32
N GLU A 92 13.64 -1.25 19.57
CA GLU A 92 14.37 -1.70 20.75
C GLU A 92 14.33 -3.23 20.87
N ASN A 93 13.14 -3.83 20.72
CA ASN A 93 12.97 -5.28 20.76
C ASN A 93 13.70 -6.00 19.60
N ALA A 94 13.72 -5.39 18.41
CA ALA A 94 14.44 -5.93 17.24
C ALA A 94 15.96 -5.66 17.26
N CYS A 95 16.48 -4.97 18.28
CA CYS A 95 17.85 -4.48 18.41
C CYS A 95 18.30 -3.65 17.19
N ILE A 96 17.49 -2.66 16.79
CA ILE A 96 17.79 -1.74 15.68
C ILE A 96 18.00 -0.33 16.23
N CYS A 97 19.18 0.24 15.96
CA CYS A 97 19.54 1.59 16.38
C CYS A 97 18.87 2.66 15.50
N ARG A 98 18.37 3.74 16.14
CA ARG A 98 17.75 4.87 15.43
C ARG A 98 18.71 5.66 14.55
N LYS A 99 20.02 5.59 14.85
CA LYS A 99 21.09 6.21 14.03
C LYS A 99 21.21 5.54 12.66
N ASP A 100 21.02 4.22 12.60
CA ASP A 100 21.16 3.46 11.35
C ASP A 100 19.89 3.51 10.51
N VAL A 101 18.74 3.33 11.16
CA VAL A 101 17.43 3.27 10.53
C VAL A 101 16.47 4.21 11.25
N SER A 102 15.97 5.22 10.55
CA SER A 102 14.94 6.12 11.07
C SER A 102 13.59 5.42 11.24
N GLU A 103 12.77 5.90 12.18
CA GLU A 103 11.40 5.44 12.42
C GLU A 103 10.54 5.46 11.15
N SER A 104 10.66 6.48 10.29
CA SER A 104 9.94 6.57 9.00
C SER A 104 10.30 5.46 8.01
N THR A 105 11.48 4.85 8.13
CA THR A 105 11.88 3.70 7.30
C THR A 105 11.20 2.44 7.80
N ILE A 106 11.11 2.27 9.13
CA ILE A 106 10.37 1.17 9.75
C ILE A 106 8.88 1.30 9.44
N SER A 107 8.29 2.50 9.56
CA SER A 107 6.89 2.74 9.19
C SER A 107 6.61 2.39 7.72
N ARG A 108 7.48 2.80 6.78
CA ARG A 108 7.35 2.41 5.37
C ARG A 108 7.45 0.90 5.16
N PHE A 109 8.33 0.22 5.89
CA PHE A 109 8.42 -1.24 5.87
C PHE A 109 7.14 -1.88 6.41
N LEU A 110 6.63 -1.41 7.55
CA LEU A 110 5.40 -1.90 8.16
C LEU A 110 4.19 -1.74 7.23
N ASN A 111 4.00 -0.56 6.64
CA ASN A 111 2.92 -0.31 5.69
C ASN A 111 3.02 -1.25 4.48
N LYS A 112 4.24 -1.48 3.96
CA LYS A 112 4.46 -2.42 2.86
C LYS A 112 4.09 -3.86 3.25
N GLU A 113 4.33 -4.24 4.50
CA GLU A 113 3.96 -5.55 5.05
C GLU A 113 2.47 -5.65 5.44
N GLY A 114 1.69 -4.58 5.25
CA GLY A 114 0.25 -4.56 5.55
C GLY A 114 -0.08 -4.14 7.00
N TYR A 115 0.89 -3.67 7.77
CA TYR A 115 0.66 -3.15 9.11
C TYR A 115 0.37 -1.65 9.04
N TYR A 116 -0.80 -1.26 9.54
CA TYR A 116 -1.23 0.13 9.61
C TYR A 116 -1.66 0.47 11.04
N TYR A 117 -1.48 1.74 11.41
CA TYR A 117 -2.10 2.26 12.62
C TYR A 117 -3.58 2.50 12.33
N LEU A 118 -4.44 1.83 13.10
CA LEU A 118 -5.88 2.03 13.06
C LEU A 118 -6.33 2.49 14.44
N GLN A 119 -7.01 3.63 14.49
CA GLN A 119 -7.65 4.08 15.71
C GLN A 119 -8.96 3.31 15.89
N ALA A 120 -9.04 2.50 16.95
CA ALA A 120 -10.29 1.86 17.31
C ALA A 120 -11.34 2.92 17.65
N ARG A 121 -12.57 2.74 17.15
CA ARG A 121 -13.70 3.60 17.56
C ARG A 121 -13.94 3.41 19.05
N LYS A 122 -14.02 4.51 19.79
CA LYS A 122 -14.41 4.48 21.20
C LYS A 122 -15.83 3.92 21.28
N LYS A 123 -15.98 2.75 21.89
CA LYS A 123 -17.28 2.22 22.31
C LYS A 123 -17.45 2.55 23.78
N GLY A 124 -18.68 2.88 24.20
CA GLY A 124 -18.96 3.07 25.62
C GLY A 124 -18.63 1.80 26.40
N LEU A 125 -18.08 1.95 27.59
CA LEU A 125 -17.77 0.83 28.46
C LEU A 125 -19.04 0.00 28.74
N LEU A 126 -18.99 -1.28 28.41
CA LEU A 126 -20.04 -2.25 28.72
C LEU A 126 -19.72 -2.93 30.04
N THR A 127 -20.63 -2.79 31.00
CA THR A 127 -20.57 -3.58 32.22
C THR A 127 -20.95 -5.03 31.93
N LYS A 128 -20.63 -5.96 32.83
CA LYS A 128 -21.07 -7.36 32.73
C LYS A 128 -22.60 -7.47 32.63
N ALA A 129 -23.33 -6.60 33.31
CA ALA A 129 -24.78 -6.53 33.25
C ALA A 129 -25.28 -6.09 31.86
N ASP A 130 -24.65 -5.07 31.28
CA ASP A 130 -24.99 -4.59 29.93
C ASP A 130 -24.77 -5.68 28.88
N MET A 131 -23.66 -6.42 28.98
CA MET A 131 -23.38 -7.55 28.08
C MET A 131 -24.47 -8.64 28.17
N LYS A 132 -24.93 -8.97 29.38
CA LYS A 132 -26.02 -9.95 29.57
C LYS A 132 -27.33 -9.47 28.96
N LYS A 133 -27.71 -8.21 29.18
CA LYS A 133 -28.92 -7.60 28.61
C LYS A 133 -28.87 -7.61 27.07
N ARG A 134 -27.73 -7.21 26.49
CA ARG A 134 -27.52 -7.20 25.04
C ARG A 134 -27.63 -8.60 24.43
N ARG A 135 -27.07 -9.62 25.08
CA ARG A 135 -27.15 -11.01 24.60
C ARG A 135 -28.57 -11.59 24.65
N ILE A 136 -29.35 -11.24 25.68
CA ILE A 136 -30.77 -11.65 25.77
C ILE A 136 -31.57 -11.01 24.65
N PHE A 137 -31.35 -9.71 24.42
CA PHE A 137 -31.98 -8.97 23.34
C PHE A 137 -31.63 -9.52 21.95
N GLU A 138 -30.35 -9.80 21.69
CA GLU A 138 -29.88 -10.42 20.45
C GLU A 138 -30.60 -11.75 20.18
N ARG A 139 -30.64 -12.65 21.15
CA ARG A 139 -31.31 -13.95 21.01
C ARG A 139 -32.80 -13.80 20.75
N ARG A 140 -33.45 -12.84 21.40
CA ARG A 140 -34.86 -12.54 21.19
C ARG A 140 -35.10 -12.07 19.76
N MET A 141 -34.28 -11.14 19.27
CA MET A 141 -34.37 -10.64 17.91
C MET A 141 -34.15 -11.73 16.85
N GLN A 142 -33.17 -12.62 17.06
CA GLN A 142 -32.92 -13.76 16.17
C GLN A 142 -34.08 -14.76 16.11
N ASN A 143 -34.83 -14.92 17.22
CA ASN A 143 -35.96 -15.83 17.26
C ASN A 143 -37.24 -15.21 16.68
N GLU A 144 -37.45 -13.91 16.91
CA GLU A 144 -38.71 -13.23 16.55
C GLU A 144 -38.68 -12.61 15.14
N TYR A 145 -37.50 -12.30 14.59
CA TYR A 145 -37.37 -11.56 13.33
C TYR A 145 -36.50 -12.28 12.30
N SER A 146 -36.72 -11.94 11.03
CA SER A 146 -35.86 -12.37 9.92
C SER A 146 -34.44 -11.80 10.07
N HIS A 147 -33.45 -12.47 9.48
CA HIS A 147 -32.06 -12.03 9.46
C HIS A 147 -31.89 -10.62 8.87
N ASP A 148 -32.76 -10.26 7.92
CA ASP A 148 -32.68 -9.00 7.17
C ASP A 148 -33.24 -7.78 7.92
N VAL A 149 -33.77 -7.98 9.14
CA VAL A 149 -34.37 -6.94 9.99
C VAL A 149 -33.43 -5.76 10.25
N TRP A 150 -32.11 -5.98 10.23
CA TRP A 150 -31.11 -4.93 10.48
C TRP A 150 -30.76 -4.10 9.24
N THR A 151 -31.16 -4.56 8.05
CA THR A 151 -30.86 -3.94 6.76
C THR A 151 -32.07 -3.37 6.05
N GLN A 152 -33.22 -4.02 6.17
CA GLN A 152 -34.45 -3.65 5.46
C GLN A 152 -35.40 -2.87 6.35
N ASP A 153 -35.47 -3.22 7.64
CA ASP A 153 -36.29 -2.50 8.59
C ASP A 153 -35.48 -1.39 9.25
N ILE A 154 -36.06 -0.20 9.32
CA ILE A 154 -35.50 0.90 10.09
C ILE A 154 -35.75 0.55 11.57
N ALA A 155 -34.86 -0.23 12.17
CA ALA A 155 -34.83 -0.47 13.59
C ALA A 155 -34.33 0.80 14.32
N PHE A 156 -35.15 1.84 14.32
CA PHE A 156 -34.88 3.11 14.97
C PHE A 156 -35.09 3.01 16.49
N TYR A 157 -34.67 1.92 17.12
CA TYR A 157 -34.73 1.80 18.57
C TYR A 157 -33.50 1.10 19.10
N LEU A 158 -32.76 1.90 19.87
CA LEU A 158 -32.17 1.52 21.14
C LEU A 158 -31.72 0.07 21.17
N ASP A 159 -30.41 -0.15 20.98
CA ASP A 159 -29.78 -1.22 21.76
C ASP A 159 -30.30 -1.09 23.20
N GLY A 160 -30.52 -2.15 23.96
CA GLY A 160 -31.09 -2.07 25.31
C GLY A 160 -30.31 -1.23 26.34
N THR A 161 -29.41 -0.34 25.90
CA THR A 161 -28.65 0.70 26.61
C THR A 161 -28.62 2.05 25.87
N GLY A 162 -29.38 2.23 24.78
CA GLY A 162 -29.42 3.44 23.98
C GLY A 162 -29.86 4.63 24.82
N PHE A 163 -28.96 5.59 25.01
CA PHE A 163 -29.18 6.83 25.77
C PHE A 163 -29.24 6.73 27.30
N ALA A 164 -28.75 5.66 27.94
CA ALA A 164 -28.30 5.85 29.32
C ALA A 164 -27.10 6.81 29.29
N TYR A 165 -27.29 8.07 29.66
CA TYR A 165 -26.22 9.04 29.84
C TYR A 165 -25.26 8.50 30.91
N LYS A 166 -24.19 7.84 30.47
CA LYS A 166 -23.12 7.36 31.33
C LYS A 166 -22.12 8.51 31.49
N ARG A 167 -22.04 9.12 32.68
CA ARG A 167 -20.93 10.02 33.02
C ARG A 167 -19.62 9.22 32.93
N ASN A 168 -18.64 9.73 32.19
CA ASN A 168 -17.38 9.05 31.84
C ASN A 168 -17.54 7.71 31.09
N PRO A 169 -17.90 7.74 29.79
CA PRO A 169 -17.82 6.57 28.93
C PRO A 169 -16.39 6.13 28.64
#